data_AF-A0A6N9ESB4-F1
#
_entry.id   AF-A0A6N9ESB4-F1
#
_cell.length_a   1.000
_cell.length_b   1.000
_cell.length_c   1.000
_cell.angle_alpha   90.00
_cell.angle_beta   90.00
_cell.angle_gamma   90.00
#
_symmetry.space_group_name_H-M   'P 1'
#
loop_
_entity.id
_entity.type
_entity.pdbx_description
1 polymer ?
#
loop_
_entity_poly.entity_id
_entity_poly.type
_entity_poly.pdbx_seq_one_letter_code
_entity_poly.pdbx_strand_id
1 'polypeptide(L)'
;MTIDCVTTAYGPAAHEALAQAVAHAKGGDPLVPVTVVVPNHYVGLAARRALGRREHNGTRGVAAVAFHTAYDLAERLGGAGMAAQGRRGVTMTVIAAAVRTVLRRDPGHFRGVETHPATERALTRAHRELSELEGGQLRALAAQSPRAADVVRIHQQVAADLEARFSNEQQLSRAAVAAVRADPSAVARQLGPMIVFLPQRITGSQAGLLRAVAEATDTTIVAGATGAEDADAAVVASIRRLGAELDAPAPRGGRDKARATVEALSVSDADDEVRHAVRAVVEAAQAGTPLGRCAVVYGIESPYVRLISDALDAAGIPRCGATSRTVETSLLGRSLLEMLALPERGFSRRVVMAWLAGAPVSVRRRDPDAGGPDGEAGSHEQQARHRWQGVPSAAWEREARAARVESGIDSWRRRLTRYAEDCTAEADHHAADEEQAWRGDRHRRSAERSRELLSFVEELHADLDPRPAPRTWAELAGWCQKLIQKYLGGRL
;
A
#
# COMPACT_ATOMS: atom_id res chain seq x y z
N MET A 1 5.72 14.04 37.35
CA MET A 1 5.14 12.73 37.67
C MET A 1 6.18 11.65 37.48
N THR A 2 6.04 10.51 38.16
CA THR A 2 6.97 9.37 38.06
C THR A 2 6.53 8.42 36.95
N ILE A 3 7.48 7.96 36.13
CA ILE A 3 7.24 6.87 35.17
C ILE A 3 7.45 5.56 35.91
N ASP A 4 6.39 4.78 36.06
CA ASP A 4 6.48 3.41 36.59
C ASP A 4 6.76 2.43 35.43
N CYS A 5 7.57 1.40 35.67
CA CYS A 5 7.89 0.40 34.66
C CYS A 5 7.68 -1.00 35.22
N VAL A 6 6.82 -1.78 34.55
CA VAL A 6 6.50 -3.16 34.91
C VAL A 6 7.01 -4.08 33.81
N THR A 7 7.97 -4.94 34.16
CA THR A 7 8.48 -5.99 33.27
C THR A 7 7.58 -7.23 33.28
N THR A 8 7.23 -7.74 32.10
CA THR A 8 6.32 -8.88 31.93
C THR A 8 6.81 -9.83 30.85
N ALA A 9 6.37 -11.09 30.88
CA ALA A 9 6.46 -11.96 29.73
C ALA A 9 5.42 -11.57 28.66
N TYR A 10 5.76 -11.74 27.39
CA TYR A 10 4.80 -11.59 26.29
C TYR A 10 3.59 -12.54 26.43
N GLY A 11 2.47 -12.18 25.80
CA GLY A 11 1.26 -13.01 25.80
C GLY A 11 0.32 -12.70 26.96
N PRO A 12 -0.25 -13.72 27.66
CA PRO A 12 -1.25 -13.50 28.71
C PRO A 12 -0.78 -12.59 29.84
N ALA A 13 0.48 -12.71 30.28
CA ALA A 13 1.03 -11.92 31.37
C ALA A 13 1.07 -10.41 31.04
N ALA A 14 1.50 -10.03 29.84
CA ALA A 14 1.43 -8.63 29.39
C ALA A 14 -0.01 -8.09 29.39
N HIS A 15 -0.98 -8.86 28.92
CA HIS A 15 -2.39 -8.44 28.90
C HIS A 15 -3.00 -8.36 30.32
N GLU A 16 -2.51 -9.15 31.26
CA GLU A 16 -2.85 -9.03 32.68
C GLU A 16 -2.30 -7.73 33.27
N ALA A 17 -1.02 -7.45 33.07
CA ALA A 17 -0.41 -6.21 33.54
C ALA A 17 -1.08 -4.96 32.93
N LEU A 18 -1.46 -5.01 31.65
CA LEU A 18 -2.25 -3.94 31.04
C LEU A 18 -3.61 -3.76 31.74
N ALA A 19 -4.31 -4.85 32.04
CA ALA A 19 -5.60 -4.78 32.72
C ALA A 19 -5.46 -4.19 34.13
N GLN A 20 -4.41 -4.57 34.85
CA GLN A 20 -4.09 -4.04 36.18
C GLN A 20 -3.74 -2.55 36.12
N ALA A 21 -2.91 -2.13 35.17
CA ALA A 21 -2.56 -0.72 34.98
C ALA A 21 -3.79 0.12 34.61
N VAL A 22 -4.68 -0.37 33.75
CA VAL A 22 -5.95 0.31 33.42
C VAL A 22 -6.87 0.40 34.63
N ALA A 23 -7.01 -0.68 35.41
CA ALA A 23 -7.84 -0.70 36.61
C ALA A 23 -7.32 0.28 37.67
N HIS A 24 -6.00 0.33 37.86
CA HIS A 24 -5.34 1.26 38.76
C HIS A 24 -5.59 2.72 38.32
N ALA A 25 -5.35 3.03 37.04
CA ALA A 25 -5.56 4.36 36.47
C ALA A 25 -7.02 4.84 36.59
N LYS A 26 -7.98 3.92 36.53
CA LYS A 26 -9.41 4.24 36.66
C LYS A 26 -9.86 4.51 38.10
N GLY A 27 -9.14 3.99 39.10
CA GLY A 27 -9.47 4.23 40.52
C GLY A 27 -10.89 3.81 40.92
N GLY A 28 -11.52 2.89 40.18
CA GLY A 28 -12.92 2.47 40.37
C GLY A 28 -13.97 3.23 39.55
N ASP A 29 -13.62 4.35 38.91
CA ASP A 29 -14.52 5.08 38.00
C ASP A 29 -14.35 4.60 36.55
N PRO A 30 -15.37 3.94 35.95
CA PRO A 30 -15.28 3.42 34.59
C PRO A 30 -15.13 4.50 33.52
N LEU A 31 -15.49 5.77 33.80
CA LEU A 31 -15.51 6.87 32.84
C LEU A 31 -14.22 7.71 32.84
N VAL A 32 -13.29 7.48 33.78
CA VAL A 32 -11.96 8.11 33.74
C VAL A 32 -11.27 7.74 32.43
N PRO A 33 -10.86 8.72 31.60
CA PRO A 33 -10.15 8.45 30.36
C PRO A 33 -8.77 7.87 30.67
N VAL A 34 -8.37 6.86 29.90
CA VAL A 34 -7.02 6.27 29.94
C VAL A 34 -6.49 6.15 28.52
N THR A 35 -5.26 6.58 28.30
CA THR A 35 -4.60 6.50 26.99
C THR A 35 -3.58 5.38 26.97
N VAL A 36 -3.75 4.40 26.10
CA VAL A 36 -2.80 3.30 25.91
C VAL A 36 -2.01 3.54 24.63
N VAL A 37 -0.70 3.78 24.78
CA VAL A 37 0.24 3.90 23.67
C VAL A 37 0.74 2.52 23.28
N VAL A 38 0.53 2.13 22.02
CA VAL A 38 0.88 0.81 21.47
C VAL A 38 1.90 0.91 20.34
N PRO A 39 2.74 -0.11 20.10
CA PRO A 39 3.73 -0.08 19.03
C PRO A 39 3.12 -0.04 17.64
N ASN A 40 1.92 -0.62 17.46
CA ASN A 40 1.15 -0.57 16.22
C ASN A 40 -0.34 -0.88 16.49
N HIS A 41 -1.19 -0.63 15.49
CA HIS A 41 -2.64 -0.84 15.63
C HIS A 41 -3.05 -2.31 15.80
N TYR A 42 -2.24 -3.28 15.36
CA TYR A 42 -2.55 -4.70 15.59
C TYR A 42 -2.43 -5.06 17.07
N VAL A 43 -1.38 -4.59 17.74
CA VAL A 43 -1.22 -4.74 19.20
C VAL A 43 -2.33 -4.00 19.92
N GLY A 44 -2.69 -2.78 19.49
CA GLY A 44 -3.85 -2.05 20.03
C GLY A 44 -5.16 -2.81 19.91
N LEU A 45 -5.44 -3.42 18.75
CA LEU A 45 -6.63 -4.23 18.54
C LEU A 45 -6.64 -5.50 19.41
N ALA A 46 -5.50 -6.18 19.53
CA ALA A 46 -5.35 -7.36 20.39
C ALA A 46 -5.56 -7.00 21.87
N ALA A 47 -4.91 -5.93 22.33
CA ALA A 47 -5.03 -5.40 23.69
C ALA A 47 -6.48 -5.00 24.01
N ARG A 48 -7.14 -4.24 23.11
CA ARG A 48 -8.55 -3.87 23.24
C ARG A 48 -9.47 -5.08 23.35
N ARG A 49 -9.27 -6.10 22.51
CA ARG A 49 -10.04 -7.35 22.55
C ARG A 49 -9.79 -8.14 23.82
N ALA A 50 -8.57 -8.16 24.32
CA ALA A 50 -8.22 -8.85 25.56
C ALA A 50 -8.87 -8.18 26.78
N LEU A 51 -8.79 -6.84 26.88
CA LEU A 51 -9.49 -6.08 27.91
C LEU A 51 -11.01 -6.28 27.82
N GLY A 52 -11.57 -6.22 26.60
CA GLY A 52 -13.00 -6.37 26.38
C GLY A 52 -13.58 -7.74 26.77
N ARG A 53 -12.73 -8.77 26.87
CA ARG A 53 -13.15 -10.11 27.30
C ARG A 53 -13.24 -10.25 28.82
N ARG A 54 -12.55 -9.39 29.57
CA ARG A 54 -12.45 -9.44 31.02
C ARG A 54 -13.71 -8.88 31.67
N GLU A 55 -14.00 -9.40 32.85
CA GLU A 55 -14.97 -8.82 33.77
C GLU A 55 -14.25 -7.84 34.70
N HIS A 56 -14.87 -6.67 34.88
CA HIS A 56 -14.42 -5.63 35.79
C HIS A 56 -15.63 -5.14 36.60
N ASN A 57 -15.55 -5.28 37.92
CA ASN A 57 -16.63 -4.92 38.85
C ASN A 57 -18.01 -5.51 38.47
N GLY A 58 -18.04 -6.79 38.04
CA GLY A 58 -19.29 -7.47 37.65
C GLY A 58 -19.83 -7.08 36.27
N THR A 59 -19.16 -6.19 35.54
CA THR A 59 -19.50 -5.84 34.15
C THR A 59 -18.42 -6.30 33.19
N ARG A 60 -18.82 -6.83 32.04
CA ARG A 60 -17.88 -7.28 31.02
C ARG A 60 -17.52 -6.12 30.10
N GLY A 61 -16.23 -5.87 29.92
CA GLY A 61 -15.72 -4.85 29.01
C GLY A 61 -15.02 -3.68 29.71
N VAL A 62 -14.58 -2.71 28.91
CA VAL A 62 -13.90 -1.51 29.38
C VAL A 62 -14.39 -0.29 28.59
N ALA A 63 -14.63 0.82 29.28
CA ALA A 63 -15.03 2.10 28.70
C ALA A 63 -13.91 3.15 28.86
N ALA A 64 -13.97 4.23 28.10
CA ALA A 64 -13.05 5.36 28.19
C ALA A 64 -11.54 4.96 28.12
N VAL A 65 -11.20 3.98 27.27
CA VAL A 65 -9.79 3.62 26.98
C VAL A 65 -9.52 3.87 25.51
N ALA A 66 -8.60 4.78 25.22
CA ALA A 66 -8.16 5.09 23.87
C ALA A 66 -6.84 4.38 23.55
N PHE A 67 -6.71 3.85 22.34
CA PHE A 67 -5.49 3.18 21.87
C PHE A 67 -4.86 4.01 20.76
N HIS A 68 -3.62 4.43 20.96
CA HIS A 68 -2.88 5.29 20.05
C HIS A 68 -1.48 4.74 19.80
N THR A 69 -0.97 4.88 18.59
CA THR A 69 0.47 4.83 18.36
C THR A 69 1.12 6.14 18.82
N ALA A 70 2.45 6.18 18.94
CA ALA A 70 3.14 7.44 19.21
C ALA A 70 2.89 8.48 18.09
N TYR A 71 2.73 8.03 16.85
CA TYR A 71 2.34 8.87 15.72
C TYR A 71 0.92 9.43 15.88
N ASP A 72 -0.07 8.60 16.24
CA ASP A 72 -1.45 9.07 16.45
C ASP A 72 -1.52 10.14 17.55
N LEU A 73 -0.71 9.96 18.61
CA LEU A 73 -0.61 10.92 19.69
C LEU A 73 0.02 12.25 19.20
N ALA A 74 1.05 12.15 18.36
CA ALA A 74 1.67 13.32 17.74
C ALA A 74 0.69 14.06 16.82
N GLU A 75 -0.10 13.36 16.01
CA GLU A 75 -1.15 13.97 15.18
C GLU A 75 -2.23 14.63 16.02
N ARG A 76 -2.70 13.95 17.07
CA ARG A 76 -3.76 14.45 17.94
C ARG A 76 -3.37 15.76 18.64
N LEU A 77 -2.11 15.86 19.10
CA LEU A 77 -1.62 17.00 19.89
C LEU A 77 -0.99 18.09 19.01
N GLY A 78 -0.25 17.71 17.96
CA GLY A 78 0.52 18.63 17.11
C GLY A 78 -0.13 18.97 15.77
N GLY A 79 -1.13 18.20 15.33
CA GLY A 79 -1.72 18.32 13.99
C GLY A 79 -2.38 19.67 13.74
N ALA A 80 -3.11 20.22 14.72
CA ALA A 80 -3.75 21.53 14.61
C ALA A 80 -2.71 22.65 14.40
N GLY A 81 -1.58 22.60 15.10
CA GLY A 81 -0.47 23.55 14.94
C GLY A 81 0.19 23.47 13.56
N MET A 82 0.36 22.26 13.01
CA MET A 82 0.88 22.08 11.65
C MET A 82 -0.10 22.58 10.59
N ALA A 83 -1.39 22.29 10.75
CA ALA A 83 -2.44 22.75 9.85
C ALA A 83 -2.58 24.28 9.84
N ALA A 84 -2.47 24.93 11.01
CA ALA A 84 -2.46 26.39 11.13
C ALA A 84 -1.30 27.05 10.37
N GLN A 85 -0.18 26.33 10.19
CA GLN A 85 0.95 26.77 9.37
C GLN A 85 0.78 26.45 7.86
N GLY A 86 -0.36 25.90 7.45
CA GLY A 86 -0.61 25.46 6.08
C GLY A 86 0.15 24.20 5.68
N ARG A 87 0.69 23.45 6.65
CA ARG A 87 1.51 22.25 6.41
C ARG A 87 0.68 20.97 6.60
N ARG A 88 0.90 20.00 5.71
CA ARG A 88 0.24 18.67 5.75
C ARG A 88 1.25 17.55 5.90
N GLY A 89 0.82 16.39 6.39
CA GLY A 89 1.68 15.22 6.52
C GLY A 89 2.31 14.81 5.19
N VAL A 90 3.63 14.58 5.20
CA VAL A 90 4.38 14.11 4.02
C VAL A 90 4.11 12.62 3.78
N THR A 91 3.89 12.22 2.53
CA THR A 91 3.77 10.80 2.15
C THR A 91 5.08 10.27 1.58
N MET A 92 5.26 8.96 1.61
CA MET A 92 6.42 8.29 1.00
C MET A 92 6.57 8.62 -0.49
N THR A 93 5.46 8.74 -1.21
CA THR A 93 5.45 9.09 -2.64
C THR A 93 5.94 10.51 -2.88
N VAL A 94 5.60 11.45 -1.98
CA VAL A 94 6.09 12.83 -2.04
C VAL A 94 7.59 12.89 -1.74
N ILE A 95 8.08 12.16 -0.74
CA ILE A 95 9.52 12.06 -0.44
C ILE A 95 10.26 11.48 -1.65
N ALA A 96 9.78 10.38 -2.22
CA ALA A 96 10.35 9.76 -3.41
C ALA A 96 10.41 10.72 -4.60
N ALA A 97 9.35 11.51 -4.83
CA ALA A 97 9.32 12.52 -5.89
C ALA A 97 10.32 13.66 -5.64
N ALA A 98 10.49 14.10 -4.39
CA ALA A 98 11.49 15.09 -4.01
C ALA A 98 12.91 14.54 -4.22
N VAL A 99 13.18 13.30 -3.81
CA VAL A 99 14.46 12.61 -4.07
C VAL A 99 14.78 12.57 -5.57
N ARG A 100 13.83 12.14 -6.42
CA ARG A 100 14.02 12.16 -7.89
C ARG A 100 14.30 13.56 -8.43
N THR A 101 13.68 14.58 -7.86
CA THR A 101 13.86 15.97 -8.30
C THR A 101 15.25 16.48 -7.93
N VAL A 102 15.71 16.21 -6.71
CA VAL A 102 17.05 16.53 -6.25
C VAL A 102 18.12 15.80 -7.07
N LEU A 103 17.94 14.49 -7.31
CA LEU A 103 18.88 13.68 -8.12
C LEU A 103 18.97 14.17 -9.57
N ARG A 104 17.86 14.59 -10.19
CA ARG A 104 17.88 15.16 -11.54
C ARG A 104 18.59 16.50 -11.62
N ARG A 105 18.52 17.31 -10.56
CA ARG A 105 19.23 18.60 -10.49
C ARG A 105 20.72 18.41 -10.27
N ASP A 106 21.08 17.58 -9.30
CA ASP A 106 22.47 17.31 -8.93
C ASP A 106 22.63 15.88 -8.36
N PRO A 107 23.01 14.92 -9.22
CA PRO A 107 23.14 13.53 -8.82
C PRO A 107 24.36 13.26 -7.94
N GLY A 108 25.37 14.14 -7.92
CA GLY A 108 26.62 13.92 -7.19
C GLY A 108 27.23 12.53 -7.45
N HIS A 109 27.52 11.79 -6.38
CA HIS A 109 28.04 10.42 -6.37
C HIS A 109 27.10 9.38 -7.03
N PHE A 110 25.83 9.72 -7.26
CA PHE A 110 24.83 8.82 -7.88
C PHE A 110 24.71 8.99 -9.39
N ARG A 111 25.60 9.75 -10.03
CA ARG A 111 25.65 9.90 -11.48
C ARG A 111 25.80 8.53 -12.17
N GLY A 112 24.96 8.27 -13.16
CA GLY A 112 24.85 6.98 -13.86
C GLY A 112 23.78 6.05 -13.28
N VAL A 113 23.30 6.32 -12.07
CA VAL A 113 22.23 5.54 -11.39
C VAL A 113 21.13 6.43 -10.81
N GLU A 114 21.06 7.70 -11.22
CA GLU A 114 20.14 8.70 -10.67
C GLU A 114 18.66 8.40 -10.97
N THR A 115 18.38 7.65 -12.04
CA THR A 115 17.04 7.20 -12.41
C THR A 115 16.74 5.77 -11.96
N HIS A 116 17.72 5.08 -11.35
CA HIS A 116 17.56 3.68 -10.98
C HIS A 116 16.63 3.53 -9.76
N PRO A 117 15.56 2.70 -9.82
CA PRO A 117 14.57 2.59 -8.74
C PRO A 117 15.15 2.15 -7.38
N ALA A 118 16.22 1.34 -7.39
CA ALA A 118 16.88 0.95 -6.15
C ALA A 118 17.58 2.14 -5.45
N THR A 119 18.17 3.06 -6.22
CA THR A 119 18.82 4.27 -5.71
C THR A 119 17.80 5.17 -5.04
N GLU A 120 16.66 5.40 -5.71
CA GLU A 120 15.54 6.17 -5.14
C GLU A 120 15.05 5.55 -3.82
N ARG A 121 14.73 4.25 -3.82
CA ARG A 121 14.24 3.56 -2.62
C ARG A 121 15.23 3.64 -1.46
N ALA A 122 16.52 3.46 -1.75
CA ALA A 122 17.59 3.56 -0.75
C ALA A 122 17.68 4.97 -0.16
N LEU A 123 17.66 6.01 -0.99
CA LEU A 123 17.72 7.41 -0.54
C LEU A 123 16.45 7.85 0.19
N THR A 124 15.27 7.39 -0.24
CA THR A 124 14.01 7.62 0.47
C THR A 124 14.01 6.96 1.86
N ARG A 125 14.59 5.76 2.00
CA ARG A 125 14.80 5.13 3.30
C ARG A 125 15.81 5.91 4.15
N ALA A 126 16.96 6.25 3.59
CA ALA A 126 17.99 7.04 4.27
C ALA A 126 17.44 8.38 4.76
N HIS A 127 16.64 9.09 3.95
CA HIS A 127 16.01 10.35 4.34
C HIS A 127 15.17 10.22 5.62
N ARG A 128 14.44 9.11 5.81
CA ARG A 128 13.66 8.86 7.04
C ARG A 128 14.57 8.60 8.24
N GLU A 129 15.60 7.79 8.07
CA GLU A 129 16.56 7.48 9.14
C GLU A 129 17.34 8.74 9.57
N LEU A 130 17.76 9.56 8.60
CA LEU A 130 18.47 10.82 8.85
C LEU A 130 17.59 11.92 9.45
N SER A 131 16.27 11.86 9.25
CA SER A 131 15.34 12.83 9.85
C SER A 131 15.32 12.78 11.38
N GLU A 132 15.79 11.69 12.00
CA GLU A 132 15.95 11.57 13.46
C GLU A 132 17.26 12.19 13.98
N LEU A 133 18.18 12.58 13.11
CA LEU A 133 19.49 13.09 13.50
C LEU A 133 19.50 14.62 13.62
N GLU A 134 20.25 15.11 14.60
CA GLU A 134 20.51 16.53 14.78
C GLU A 134 21.61 17.04 13.83
N GLY A 135 21.68 18.36 13.62
CA GLY A 135 22.65 18.98 12.69
C GLY A 135 24.12 18.68 13.01
N GLY A 136 24.48 18.46 14.28
CA GLY A 136 25.81 17.99 14.67
C GLY A 136 26.11 16.58 14.17
N GLN A 137 25.16 15.66 14.34
CA GLN A 137 25.27 14.26 13.92
C GLN A 137 25.29 14.13 12.39
N LEU A 138 24.48 14.92 11.67
CA LEU A 138 24.49 14.97 10.21
C LEU A 138 25.85 15.45 9.68
N ARG A 139 26.47 16.46 10.32
CA ARG A 139 27.82 16.91 9.95
C ARG A 139 28.88 15.84 10.19
N ALA A 140 28.81 15.13 11.32
CA ALA A 140 29.72 14.04 11.63
C ALA A 140 29.59 12.88 10.63
N LEU A 141 28.36 12.56 10.19
CA LEU A 141 28.11 11.54 9.16
C LEU A 141 28.63 11.98 7.78
N ALA A 142 28.39 13.23 7.39
CA ALA A 142 28.88 13.77 6.13
C ALA A 142 30.41 13.74 6.04
N ALA A 143 31.11 13.91 7.16
CA ALA A 143 32.57 13.86 7.23
C ALA A 143 33.16 12.45 7.05
N GLN A 144 32.36 11.38 7.12
CA GLN A 144 32.88 10.00 7.03
C GLN A 144 33.35 9.61 5.63
N SER A 145 32.67 10.10 4.58
CA SER A 145 33.03 9.80 3.18
C SER A 145 32.32 10.74 2.20
N PRO A 146 32.85 10.91 0.97
CA PRO A 146 32.16 11.67 -0.08
C PRO A 146 30.74 11.18 -0.37
N ARG A 147 30.51 9.87 -0.35
CA ARG A 147 29.18 9.28 -0.52
C ARG A 147 28.23 9.66 0.62
N ALA A 148 28.71 9.62 1.86
CA ALA A 148 27.90 10.01 3.01
C ALA A 148 27.57 11.51 2.98
N ALA A 149 28.52 12.35 2.55
CA ALA A 149 28.28 13.77 2.33
C ALA A 149 27.15 14.02 1.31
N ASP A 150 27.15 13.29 0.18
CA ASP A 150 26.08 13.41 -0.82
C ASP A 150 24.72 12.91 -0.31
N VAL A 151 24.68 11.82 0.47
CA VAL A 151 23.42 11.35 1.09
C VAL A 151 22.86 12.39 2.06
N VAL A 152 23.71 13.00 2.90
CA VAL A 152 23.30 14.07 3.83
C VAL A 152 22.84 15.31 3.06
N ARG A 153 23.56 15.71 2.01
CA ARG A 153 23.18 16.82 1.12
C ARG A 153 21.80 16.58 0.50
N ILE A 154 21.56 15.39 -0.06
CA ILE A 154 20.27 15.03 -0.65
C ILE A 154 19.17 15.08 0.42
N HIS A 155 19.40 14.53 1.61
CA HIS A 155 18.44 14.60 2.71
C HIS A 155 18.09 16.05 3.07
N GLN A 156 19.08 16.95 3.19
CA GLN A 156 18.86 18.36 3.50
C GLN A 156 18.11 19.10 2.39
N GLN A 157 18.45 18.84 1.13
CA GLN A 157 17.76 19.45 -0.02
C GLN A 157 16.30 18.96 -0.10
N VAL A 158 16.05 17.66 0.11
CA VAL A 158 14.69 17.11 0.18
C VAL A 158 13.91 17.74 1.34
N ALA A 159 14.51 17.89 2.52
CA ALA A 159 13.85 18.52 3.65
C ALA A 159 13.47 19.98 3.34
N ALA A 160 14.39 20.75 2.74
CA ALA A 160 14.16 22.14 2.35
C ALA A 160 13.05 22.28 1.29
N ASP A 161 13.05 21.42 0.27
CA ASP A 161 12.04 21.43 -0.81
C ASP A 161 10.63 21.13 -0.28
N LEU A 162 10.52 20.36 0.81
CA LEU A 162 9.25 19.93 1.39
C LEU A 162 8.75 20.84 2.52
N GLU A 163 9.63 21.55 3.23
CA GLU A 163 9.33 22.26 4.48
C GLU A 163 8.19 23.28 4.34
N ALA A 164 8.09 23.97 3.20
CA ALA A 164 7.08 25.00 2.97
C ALA A 164 5.63 24.48 2.96
N ARG A 165 5.40 23.21 2.62
CA ARG A 165 4.04 22.64 2.45
C ARG A 165 3.80 21.36 3.23
N PHE A 166 4.86 20.70 3.67
CA PHE A 166 4.76 19.39 4.29
C PHE A 166 5.44 19.37 5.63
N SER A 167 4.91 18.58 6.56
CA SER A 167 5.53 18.24 7.84
C SER A 167 5.93 16.77 7.85
N ASN A 168 7.08 16.48 8.44
CA ASN A 168 7.50 15.11 8.76
C ASN A 168 7.14 14.73 10.21
N GLU A 169 7.36 13.47 10.57
CA GLU A 169 7.04 12.91 11.89
C GLU A 169 7.78 13.64 13.03
N GLN A 170 9.00 14.11 12.79
CA GLN A 170 9.81 14.81 13.79
C GLN A 170 9.32 16.24 14.03
N GLN A 171 8.90 16.94 12.97
CA GLN A 171 8.26 18.25 13.09
C GLN A 171 6.91 18.14 13.80
N LEU A 172 6.13 17.10 13.48
CA LEU A 172 4.87 16.82 14.15
C LEU A 172 5.07 16.50 15.64
N SER A 173 6.05 15.65 15.97
CA SER A 173 6.39 15.31 17.37
C SER A 173 6.85 16.54 18.14
N ARG A 174 7.67 17.42 17.54
CA ARG A 174 8.07 18.70 18.16
C ARG A 174 6.90 19.63 18.39
N ALA A 175 5.97 19.73 17.43
CA ALA A 175 4.76 20.52 17.58
C ALA A 175 3.86 19.98 18.70
N ALA A 176 3.73 18.66 18.80
CA ALA A 176 3.00 18.00 19.88
C ALA A 176 3.66 18.27 21.25
N VAL A 177 4.99 18.16 21.37
CA VAL A 177 5.73 18.52 22.60
C VAL A 177 5.49 19.98 22.99
N ALA A 178 5.53 20.90 22.02
CA ALA A 178 5.26 22.32 22.27
C ALA A 178 3.82 22.54 22.77
N ALA A 179 2.83 21.85 22.19
CA ALA A 179 1.45 21.91 22.63
C ALA A 179 1.27 21.38 24.07
N VAL A 180 1.93 20.26 24.40
CA VAL A 180 1.92 19.70 25.77
C VAL A 180 2.50 20.68 26.78
N ARG A 181 3.63 21.32 26.44
CA ARG A 181 4.27 22.30 27.33
C ARG A 181 3.47 23.59 27.48
N ALA A 182 2.69 23.97 26.47
CA ALA A 182 1.86 25.17 26.51
C ALA A 182 0.69 25.04 27.49
N ASP A 183 0.03 23.88 27.54
CA ASP A 183 -1.04 23.61 28.51
C ASP A 183 -1.02 22.14 28.99
N PRO A 184 -0.13 21.80 29.95
CA PRO A 184 -0.05 20.44 30.50
C PRO A 184 -1.35 19.97 31.13
N SER A 185 -2.11 20.88 31.73
CA SER A 185 -3.37 20.57 32.43
C SER A 185 -4.49 20.19 31.45
N ALA A 186 -4.58 20.87 30.30
CA ALA A 186 -5.52 20.47 29.26
C ALA A 186 -5.18 19.10 28.67
N VAL A 187 -3.91 18.81 28.44
CA VAL A 187 -3.47 17.49 27.96
C VAL A 187 -3.79 16.41 28.97
N ALA A 188 -3.51 16.63 30.26
CA ALA A 188 -3.84 15.70 31.33
C ALA A 188 -5.34 15.39 31.40
N ARG A 189 -6.21 16.41 31.28
CA ARG A 189 -7.67 16.21 31.22
C ARG A 189 -8.12 15.47 29.97
N GLN A 190 -7.49 15.72 28.83
CA GLN A 190 -7.88 15.13 27.55
C GLN A 190 -7.47 13.66 27.43
N LEU A 191 -6.27 13.31 27.89
CA LEU A 191 -5.69 11.98 27.72
C LEU A 191 -5.93 11.07 28.94
N GLY A 192 -6.02 11.66 30.13
CA GLY A 192 -5.90 10.93 31.39
C GLY A 192 -4.55 10.23 31.54
N PRO A 193 -4.42 9.30 32.51
CA PRO A 193 -3.20 8.52 32.71
C PRO A 193 -2.79 7.77 31.43
N MET A 194 -1.48 7.72 31.20
CA MET A 194 -0.90 7.10 30.01
C MET A 194 -0.29 5.72 30.34
N ILE A 195 -0.56 4.73 29.50
CA ILE A 195 0.06 3.40 29.59
C ILE A 195 0.83 3.14 28.31
N VAL A 196 2.15 3.01 28.37
CA VAL A 196 2.97 2.60 27.22
C VAL A 196 3.05 1.07 27.21
N PHE A 197 2.23 0.45 26.36
CA PHE A 197 2.03 -0.99 26.32
C PHE A 197 2.91 -1.66 25.26
N LEU A 198 3.79 -2.57 25.71
CA LEU A 198 4.72 -3.35 24.89
C LEU A 198 5.53 -2.48 23.90
N PRO A 199 6.27 -1.45 24.38
CA PRO A 199 7.14 -0.67 23.52
C PRO A 199 8.18 -1.58 22.84
N GLN A 200 8.41 -1.35 21.55
CA GLN A 200 9.36 -2.15 20.74
C GLN A 200 10.52 -1.29 20.25
N ARG A 201 10.26 -0.44 19.25
CA ARG A 201 11.23 0.52 18.70
C ARG A 201 10.62 1.91 18.77
N ILE A 202 11.05 2.69 19.76
CA ILE A 202 10.66 4.09 19.92
C ILE A 202 11.78 4.98 19.39
N THR A 203 11.47 5.87 18.45
CA THR A 203 12.44 6.83 17.91
C THR A 203 12.79 7.94 18.92
N GLY A 204 13.79 8.77 18.63
CA GLY A 204 14.16 9.87 19.53
C GLY A 204 13.04 10.90 19.65
N SER A 205 12.44 11.24 18.51
CA SER A 205 11.31 12.17 18.43
C SER A 205 10.08 11.66 19.19
N GLN A 206 9.72 10.38 19.02
CA GLN A 206 8.61 9.74 19.74
C GLN A 206 8.87 9.68 21.24
N ALA A 207 10.08 9.32 21.67
CA ALA A 207 10.44 9.31 23.10
C ALA A 207 10.37 10.72 23.71
N GLY A 208 10.78 11.74 22.96
CA GLY A 208 10.64 13.15 23.36
C GLY A 208 9.18 13.53 23.64
N LEU A 209 8.26 13.13 22.76
CA LEU A 209 6.82 13.33 22.95
C LEU A 209 6.29 12.58 24.18
N LEU A 210 6.58 11.29 24.29
CA LEU A 210 6.07 10.47 25.38
C LEU A 210 6.58 10.95 26.74
N ARG A 211 7.83 11.40 26.84
CA ARG A 211 8.35 12.03 28.07
C ARG A 211 7.64 13.35 28.41
N ALA A 212 7.40 14.21 27.41
CA ALA A 212 6.66 15.45 27.65
C ALA A 212 5.23 15.18 28.16
N VAL A 213 4.57 14.15 27.64
CA VAL A 213 3.25 13.72 28.14
C VAL A 213 3.37 13.13 29.55
N ALA A 214 4.41 12.34 29.83
CA ALA A 214 4.67 11.79 31.17
C ALA A 214 5.00 12.85 32.23
N GLU A 215 5.46 14.03 31.83
CA GLU A 215 5.59 15.18 32.74
C GLU A 215 4.21 15.73 33.16
N ALA A 216 3.20 15.60 32.30
CA ALA A 216 1.84 16.12 32.49
C ALA A 216 0.85 15.11 33.10
N THR A 217 1.06 13.81 32.94
CA THR A 217 0.16 12.76 33.45
C THR A 217 0.90 11.54 33.97
N ASP A 218 0.28 10.82 34.90
CA ASP A 218 0.81 9.57 35.43
C ASP A 218 1.02 8.56 34.30
N THR A 219 2.20 7.94 34.28
CA THR A 219 2.61 7.08 33.17
C THR A 219 3.12 5.75 33.68
N THR A 220 2.56 4.66 33.14
CA THR A 220 3.01 3.29 33.40
C THR A 220 3.51 2.66 32.10
N ILE A 221 4.72 2.11 32.11
CA ILE A 221 5.28 1.33 31.01
C ILE A 221 5.05 -0.16 31.32
N VAL A 222 4.33 -0.87 30.46
CA VAL A 222 4.23 -2.33 30.52
C VAL A 222 5.18 -2.91 29.48
N ALA A 223 6.36 -3.31 29.93
CA ALA A 223 7.42 -3.80 29.07
C ALA A 223 7.37 -5.32 28.91
N GLY A 224 7.50 -5.80 27.68
CA GLY A 224 7.63 -7.22 27.38
C GLY A 224 9.10 -7.62 27.27
N ALA A 225 9.51 -8.64 28.02
CA ALA A 225 10.87 -9.19 27.97
C ALA A 225 10.82 -10.70 27.71
N THR A 226 11.75 -11.18 26.90
CA THR A 226 11.96 -12.61 26.62
C THR A 226 12.92 -13.25 27.62
N GLY A 227 13.81 -12.45 28.22
CA GLY A 227 14.94 -12.91 29.04
C GLY A 227 16.22 -13.17 28.23
N ALA A 228 16.18 -12.97 26.91
CA ALA A 228 17.36 -13.09 26.04
C ALA A 228 17.86 -11.69 25.65
N GLU A 229 19.15 -11.42 25.93
CA GLU A 229 19.76 -10.10 25.74
C GLU A 229 19.58 -9.56 24.32
N ASP A 230 19.90 -10.36 23.31
CA ASP A 230 19.80 -9.96 21.89
C ASP A 230 18.36 -9.65 21.47
N ALA A 231 17.38 -10.42 21.97
CA ALA A 231 15.98 -10.24 21.66
C ALA A 231 15.38 -9.01 22.37
N ASP A 232 15.87 -8.71 23.58
CA ASP A 232 15.36 -7.63 24.42
C ASP A 232 16.09 -6.29 24.18
N ALA A 233 17.21 -6.29 23.45
CA ALA A 233 18.05 -5.10 23.21
C ALA A 233 17.28 -3.87 22.67
N ALA A 234 16.35 -4.07 21.72
CA ALA A 234 15.55 -2.99 21.14
C ALA A 234 14.55 -2.40 22.15
N VAL A 235 13.93 -3.26 22.97
CA VAL A 235 12.99 -2.87 24.02
C VAL A 235 13.74 -2.09 25.10
N VAL A 236 14.88 -2.61 25.55
CA VAL A 236 15.77 -1.95 26.52
C VAL A 236 16.20 -0.57 26.04
N ALA A 237 16.61 -0.43 24.77
CA ALA A 237 16.97 0.86 24.20
C ALA A 237 15.78 1.84 24.19
N SER A 238 14.57 1.35 23.88
CA SER A 238 13.35 2.18 23.87
C SER A 238 12.95 2.64 25.27
N ILE A 239 13.05 1.77 26.27
CA ILE A 239 12.71 2.09 27.68
C ILE A 239 13.71 3.10 28.26
N ARG A 240 15.01 2.91 28.00
CA ARG A 240 16.04 3.90 28.37
C ARG A 240 15.77 5.27 27.74
N ARG A 241 15.33 5.31 26.48
CA ARG A 241 14.92 6.57 25.83
C ARG A 241 13.72 7.20 26.52
N LEU A 242 12.81 6.45 27.12
CA LEU A 242 11.71 7.00 27.91
C LEU A 242 12.14 7.50 29.30
N GLY A 243 13.37 7.24 29.72
CA GLY A 243 13.87 7.63 31.04
C GLY A 243 13.55 6.61 32.14
N ALA A 244 13.23 5.38 31.76
CA ALA A 244 13.03 4.26 32.69
C ALA A 244 14.12 3.19 32.47
N GLU A 245 14.21 2.26 33.40
CA GLU A 245 15.05 1.06 33.28
C GLU A 245 14.16 -0.17 33.18
N LEU A 246 14.61 -1.14 32.37
CA LEU A 246 13.93 -2.43 32.31
C LEU A 246 14.51 -3.30 33.42
N ASP A 247 13.69 -3.58 34.43
CA ASP A 247 14.07 -4.57 35.44
C ASP A 247 14.33 -5.92 34.76
N ALA A 248 15.37 -6.62 35.23
CA ALA A 248 15.63 -7.98 34.79
C ALA A 248 14.34 -8.79 34.94
N PRO A 249 13.85 -9.46 33.87
CA PRO A 249 12.64 -10.24 33.98
C PRO A 249 12.81 -11.23 35.13
N ALA A 250 11.84 -11.27 36.04
CA ALA A 250 11.87 -12.20 37.16
C ALA A 250 12.22 -13.59 36.58
N PRO A 251 13.29 -14.26 37.06
CA PRO A 251 13.63 -15.59 36.57
C PRO A 251 12.37 -16.43 36.69
N ARG A 252 11.99 -17.15 35.64
CA ARG A 252 10.78 -18.01 35.63
C ARG A 252 10.89 -19.01 36.79
N GLY A 253 10.40 -18.62 37.96
CA GLY A 253 10.38 -19.41 39.19
C GLY A 253 9.17 -20.31 39.15
N GLY A 254 9.35 -21.54 38.70
CA GLY A 254 8.28 -22.54 38.68
C GLY A 254 8.63 -23.75 37.83
N ARG A 255 8.35 -24.94 38.36
CA ARG A 255 8.51 -26.23 37.64
C ARG A 255 7.58 -26.38 36.43
N ASP A 256 6.58 -25.50 36.26
CA ASP A 256 5.75 -25.38 35.06
C ASP A 256 6.40 -24.47 34.01
N LYS A 257 7.52 -24.92 33.46
CA LYS A 257 7.88 -24.47 32.12
C LYS A 257 6.85 -25.12 31.19
N ALA A 258 5.89 -24.36 30.68
CA ALA A 258 5.30 -24.69 29.39
C ALA A 258 6.49 -24.76 28.42
N ARG A 259 7.04 -25.96 28.21
CA ARG A 259 8.13 -26.19 27.28
C ARG A 259 7.52 -25.89 25.93
N ALA A 260 7.83 -24.72 25.38
CA ALA A 260 7.62 -24.50 23.97
C ALA A 260 8.37 -25.62 23.26
N THR A 261 7.64 -26.50 22.58
CA THR A 261 8.23 -27.48 21.67
C THR A 261 8.79 -26.69 20.51
N VAL A 262 10.12 -26.57 20.46
CA VAL A 262 10.83 -25.95 19.35
C VAL A 262 11.30 -27.08 18.45
N GLU A 263 10.78 -27.10 17.24
CA GLU A 263 11.21 -28.02 16.19
C GLU A 263 11.93 -27.22 15.11
N ALA A 264 13.11 -27.68 14.73
CA ALA A 264 13.88 -27.11 13.63
C ALA A 264 13.90 -28.15 12.50
N LEU A 265 13.44 -27.74 11.32
CA LEU A 265 13.30 -28.59 10.15
C LEU A 265 14.14 -28.04 9.01
N SER A 266 14.75 -28.94 8.24
CA SER A 266 15.40 -28.63 6.97
C SER A 266 14.66 -29.36 5.87
N VAL A 267 14.24 -28.61 4.85
CA VAL A 267 13.47 -29.09 3.70
C VAL A 267 14.08 -28.55 2.40
N SER A 268 13.63 -29.04 1.25
CA SER A 268 14.26 -28.76 -0.04
C SER A 268 14.06 -27.33 -0.53
N ASP A 269 12.86 -26.78 -0.35
CA ASP A 269 12.43 -25.54 -0.95
C ASP A 269 11.29 -24.87 -0.17
N ALA A 270 10.92 -23.66 -0.60
CA ALA A 270 9.87 -22.87 0.03
C ALA A 270 8.47 -23.51 -0.05
N ASP A 271 8.17 -24.31 -1.07
CA ASP A 271 6.89 -25.01 -1.18
C ASP A 271 6.77 -26.08 -0.08
N ASP A 272 7.86 -26.83 0.16
CA ASP A 272 7.93 -27.80 1.24
C ASP A 272 7.96 -27.16 2.64
N GLU A 273 8.62 -26.00 2.82
CA GLU A 273 8.55 -25.23 4.07
C GLU A 273 7.11 -24.83 4.40
N VAL A 274 6.40 -24.29 3.39
CA VAL A 274 5.01 -23.87 3.54
C VAL A 274 4.10 -25.06 3.82
N ARG A 275 4.30 -26.20 3.14
CA ARG A 275 3.52 -27.41 3.38
C ARG A 275 3.67 -27.89 4.83
N HIS A 276 4.89 -27.86 5.37
CA HIS A 276 5.13 -28.21 6.78
C HIS A 276 4.49 -27.20 7.74
N ALA A 277 4.61 -25.90 7.47
CA ALA A 277 3.99 -24.87 8.29
C ALA A 277 2.46 -25.00 8.33
N VAL A 278 1.81 -25.23 7.18
CA VAL A 278 0.35 -25.43 7.12
C VAL A 278 -0.05 -26.73 7.81
N ARG A 279 0.72 -27.81 7.66
CA ARG A 279 0.49 -29.06 8.39
C ARG A 279 0.53 -28.84 9.90
N ALA A 280 1.51 -28.11 10.41
CA ALA A 280 1.60 -27.78 11.83
C ALA A 280 0.39 -26.96 12.32
N VAL A 281 -0.14 -26.05 11.49
CA VAL A 281 -1.40 -25.32 11.81
C VAL A 281 -2.59 -26.28 11.88
N VAL A 282 -2.71 -27.23 10.95
CA VAL A 282 -3.78 -28.24 10.94
C VAL A 282 -3.69 -29.14 12.17
N GLU A 283 -2.50 -29.64 12.50
CA GLU A 283 -2.25 -30.48 13.67
C GLU A 283 -2.57 -29.74 14.98
N ALA A 284 -2.15 -28.47 15.10
CA ALA A 284 -2.49 -27.63 16.24
C ALA A 284 -4.01 -27.43 16.36
N ALA A 285 -4.72 -27.23 15.24
CA ALA A 285 -6.17 -27.09 15.22
C ALA A 285 -6.89 -28.39 15.61
N GLN A 286 -6.41 -29.55 15.12
CA GLN A 286 -6.92 -30.87 15.51
C GLN A 286 -6.69 -31.16 17.01
N ALA A 287 -5.58 -30.68 17.57
CA ALA A 287 -5.31 -30.73 19.00
C ALA A 287 -6.13 -29.72 19.84
N GLY A 288 -7.05 -28.96 19.21
CA GLY A 288 -7.95 -28.02 19.89
C GLY A 288 -7.43 -26.60 20.02
N THR A 289 -6.29 -26.26 19.41
CA THR A 289 -5.78 -24.87 19.38
C THR A 289 -6.63 -24.03 18.42
N PRO A 290 -7.28 -22.95 18.87
CA PRO A 290 -8.05 -22.10 17.96
C PRO A 290 -7.15 -21.51 16.87
N LEU A 291 -7.62 -21.45 15.62
CA LEU A 291 -6.84 -20.92 14.49
C LEU A 291 -6.31 -19.49 14.75
N GLY A 292 -7.07 -18.65 15.46
CA GLY A 292 -6.61 -17.31 15.87
C GLY A 292 -5.48 -17.29 16.90
N ARG A 293 -4.98 -18.44 17.36
CA ARG A 293 -3.77 -18.61 18.18
C ARG A 293 -2.59 -19.17 17.38
N CYS A 294 -2.79 -19.51 16.12
CA CYS A 294 -1.73 -19.96 15.21
C CYS A 294 -1.22 -18.76 14.40
N ALA A 295 0.09 -18.68 14.16
CA ALA A 295 0.69 -17.66 13.33
C ALA A 295 1.77 -18.29 12.44
N VAL A 296 1.77 -17.94 11.16
CA VAL A 296 2.84 -18.27 10.22
C VAL A 296 3.59 -16.98 9.91
N VAL A 297 4.88 -16.97 10.17
CA VAL A 297 5.79 -15.84 9.92
C VAL A 297 6.81 -16.22 8.87
N TYR A 298 7.20 -15.26 8.04
CA TYR A 298 8.12 -15.45 6.92
C TYR A 298 9.11 -14.27 6.85
N GLY A 299 10.33 -14.54 6.39
CA GLY A 299 11.38 -13.52 6.32
C GLY A 299 11.31 -12.61 5.09
N ILE A 300 10.82 -13.13 3.97
CA ILE A 300 10.68 -12.41 2.70
C ILE A 300 9.29 -12.65 2.10
N GLU A 301 8.74 -11.66 1.40
CA GLU A 301 7.36 -11.75 0.88
C GLU A 301 7.23 -12.74 -0.29
N SER A 302 8.18 -12.72 -1.23
CA SER A 302 8.21 -13.65 -2.35
C SER A 302 9.20 -14.78 -2.08
N PRO A 303 8.79 -16.06 -2.22
CA PRO A 303 7.51 -16.55 -2.73
C PRO A 303 6.43 -16.79 -1.63
N TYR A 304 6.78 -16.67 -0.35
CA TYR A 304 5.99 -17.18 0.78
C TYR A 304 4.57 -16.65 0.88
N VAL A 305 4.31 -15.36 0.66
CA VAL A 305 2.95 -14.81 0.80
C VAL A 305 1.97 -15.51 -0.14
N ARG A 306 2.39 -15.79 -1.38
CA ARG A 306 1.56 -16.52 -2.35
C ARG A 306 1.40 -17.97 -1.94
N LEU A 307 2.51 -18.66 -1.66
CA LEU A 307 2.49 -20.09 -1.32
C LEU A 307 1.66 -20.37 -0.07
N ILE A 308 1.83 -19.59 1.00
CA ILE A 308 1.04 -19.72 2.24
C ILE A 308 -0.44 -19.46 1.95
N SER A 309 -0.76 -18.44 1.13
CA SER A 309 -2.14 -18.14 0.77
C SER A 309 -2.78 -19.31 0.01
N ASP A 310 -2.12 -19.80 -1.05
CA ASP A 310 -2.62 -20.89 -1.89
C ASP A 310 -2.80 -22.17 -1.07
N ALA A 311 -1.84 -22.49 -0.18
CA ALA A 311 -1.89 -23.70 0.66
C ALA A 311 -3.00 -23.63 1.73
N LEU A 312 -3.19 -22.48 2.39
CA LEU A 312 -4.28 -22.30 3.36
C LEU A 312 -5.66 -22.28 2.69
N ASP A 313 -5.77 -21.64 1.52
CA ASP A 313 -7.00 -21.59 0.74
C ASP A 313 -7.38 -23.01 0.27
N ALA A 314 -6.41 -23.80 -0.20
CA ALA A 314 -6.61 -25.21 -0.55
C ALA A 314 -7.02 -26.08 0.64
N ALA A 315 -6.54 -25.77 1.85
CA ALA A 315 -6.92 -26.44 3.09
C ALA A 315 -8.27 -25.95 3.68
N GLY A 316 -8.90 -24.93 3.07
CA GLY A 316 -10.13 -24.33 3.59
C GLY A 316 -9.93 -23.58 4.92
N ILE A 317 -8.71 -23.16 5.24
CA ILE A 317 -8.36 -22.50 6.50
C ILE A 317 -8.48 -20.98 6.33
N PRO A 318 -9.39 -20.30 7.08
CA PRO A 318 -9.49 -18.85 7.03
C PRO A 318 -8.23 -18.20 7.61
N ARG A 319 -7.75 -17.14 6.94
CA ARG A 319 -6.52 -16.43 7.31
C ARG A 319 -6.72 -14.92 7.41
N CYS A 320 -5.88 -14.28 8.22
CA CYS A 320 -5.75 -12.83 8.30
C CYS A 320 -4.26 -12.47 8.17
N GLY A 321 -3.89 -11.67 7.18
CA GLY A 321 -2.49 -11.32 6.95
C GLY A 321 -2.25 -10.65 5.60
N ALA A 322 -0.99 -10.59 5.18
CA ALA A 322 -0.61 -10.04 3.89
C ALA A 322 -1.34 -10.76 2.74
N THR A 323 -1.60 -10.01 1.67
CA THR A 323 -2.19 -10.53 0.44
C THR A 323 -1.17 -10.43 -0.68
N SER A 324 -1.02 -11.52 -1.45
CA SER A 324 -0.26 -11.52 -2.69
C SER A 324 -0.96 -10.73 -3.80
N ARG A 325 -2.28 -10.51 -3.67
CA ARG A 325 -3.08 -9.76 -4.63
C ARG A 325 -2.98 -8.27 -4.32
N THR A 326 -2.12 -7.59 -5.07
CA THR A 326 -2.03 -6.12 -5.08
C THR A 326 -2.97 -5.53 -6.14
N VAL A 327 -3.25 -4.22 -6.05
CA VAL A 327 -3.97 -3.50 -7.11
C VAL A 327 -3.25 -3.65 -8.46
N GLU A 328 -1.92 -3.66 -8.47
CA GLU A 328 -1.09 -3.89 -9.67
C GLU A 328 -1.35 -5.26 -10.31
N THR A 329 -1.51 -6.31 -9.50
CA THR A 329 -1.82 -7.67 -10.01
C THR A 329 -3.31 -7.90 -10.29
N SER A 330 -4.18 -6.95 -9.92
CA SER A 330 -5.60 -7.04 -10.25
C SER A 330 -5.81 -6.94 -11.76
N LEU A 331 -6.92 -7.49 -12.27
CA LEU A 331 -7.24 -7.42 -13.69
C LEU A 331 -7.20 -5.97 -14.20
N LEU A 332 -7.76 -5.03 -13.45
CA LEU A 332 -7.80 -3.62 -13.83
C LEU A 332 -6.45 -2.94 -13.75
N GLY A 333 -5.73 -3.11 -12.64
CA GLY A 333 -4.42 -2.49 -12.46
C GLY A 333 -3.43 -2.95 -13.52
N ARG A 334 -3.35 -4.27 -13.76
CA ARG A 334 -2.52 -4.83 -14.82
C ARG A 334 -2.92 -4.31 -16.20
N SER A 335 -4.22 -4.33 -16.52
CA SER A 335 -4.71 -3.85 -17.83
C SER A 335 -4.40 -2.37 -18.06
N LEU A 336 -4.52 -1.54 -17.02
CA LEU A 336 -4.20 -0.11 -17.09
C LEU A 336 -2.68 0.10 -17.26
N LEU A 337 -1.85 -0.58 -16.47
CA LEU A 337 -0.39 -0.45 -16.57
C LEU A 337 0.15 -0.92 -17.92
N GLU A 338 -0.39 -2.03 -18.45
CA GLU A 338 -0.06 -2.51 -19.80
C GLU A 338 -0.47 -1.49 -20.88
N MET A 339 -1.64 -0.86 -20.74
CA MET A 339 -2.11 0.19 -21.64
C MET A 339 -1.22 1.45 -21.59
N LEU A 340 -0.84 1.90 -20.39
CA LEU A 340 0.04 3.06 -20.21
C LEU A 340 1.46 2.82 -20.73
N ALA A 341 1.90 1.55 -20.80
CA ALA A 341 3.20 1.18 -21.35
C ALA A 341 3.23 1.07 -22.88
N LEU A 342 2.09 1.18 -23.57
CA LEU A 342 2.02 1.07 -25.04
C LEU A 342 2.88 2.11 -25.80
N PRO A 343 2.92 3.40 -25.40
CA PRO A 343 3.77 4.39 -26.06
C PRO A 343 5.26 4.06 -25.92
N GLU A 344 5.71 3.68 -24.73
CA GLU A 344 7.11 3.30 -24.46
C GLU A 344 7.51 2.03 -25.23
N ARG A 345 6.56 1.13 -25.47
CA ARG A 345 6.74 -0.09 -26.29
C ARG A 345 6.48 0.14 -27.78
N GLY A 346 6.42 1.41 -28.21
CA GLY A 346 6.32 1.83 -29.60
C GLY A 346 5.05 1.35 -30.31
N PHE A 347 3.94 1.12 -29.59
CA PHE A 347 2.69 0.60 -30.15
C PHE A 347 2.91 -0.62 -31.08
N SER A 348 3.78 -1.56 -30.71
CA SER A 348 3.98 -2.76 -31.54
C SER A 348 2.71 -3.61 -31.64
N ARG A 349 2.45 -4.21 -32.81
CA ARG A 349 1.32 -5.14 -33.05
C ARG A 349 1.21 -6.18 -31.95
N ARG A 350 2.35 -6.78 -31.59
CA ARG A 350 2.43 -7.82 -30.57
C ARG A 350 1.95 -7.32 -29.20
N VAL A 351 2.37 -6.14 -28.77
CA VAL A 351 2.03 -5.62 -27.43
C VAL A 351 0.58 -5.14 -27.39
N VAL A 352 0.11 -4.41 -28.42
CA VAL A 352 -1.28 -3.95 -28.50
C VAL A 352 -2.25 -5.14 -28.51
N MET A 353 -1.97 -6.17 -29.31
CA MET A 353 -2.84 -7.36 -29.39
C MET A 353 -2.80 -8.22 -28.12
N ALA A 354 -1.63 -8.33 -27.48
CA ALA A 354 -1.51 -9.02 -26.19
C ALA A 354 -2.37 -8.33 -25.11
N TRP A 355 -2.36 -6.99 -25.07
CA TRP A 355 -3.21 -6.22 -24.18
C TRP A 355 -4.71 -6.43 -24.47
N LEU A 356 -5.13 -6.31 -25.74
CA LEU A 356 -6.52 -6.55 -26.15
C LEU A 356 -7.02 -7.95 -25.82
N ALA A 357 -6.13 -8.95 -25.79
CA ALA A 357 -6.47 -10.32 -25.43
C ALA A 357 -6.48 -10.57 -23.91
N GLY A 358 -5.63 -9.87 -23.15
CA GLY A 358 -5.46 -10.06 -21.70
C GLY A 358 -6.36 -9.18 -20.81
N ALA A 359 -6.96 -8.14 -21.38
CA ALA A 359 -7.79 -7.15 -20.70
C ALA A 359 -9.27 -7.23 -21.12
N PRO A 360 -10.24 -6.88 -20.25
CA PRO A 360 -11.66 -6.84 -20.57
C PRO A 360 -12.02 -5.59 -21.40
N VAL A 361 -11.35 -5.39 -22.54
CA VAL A 361 -11.49 -4.18 -23.33
C VAL A 361 -12.85 -4.13 -24.01
N SER A 362 -13.55 -3.01 -23.85
CA SER A 362 -14.87 -2.77 -24.41
C SER A 362 -14.87 -1.59 -25.36
N VAL A 363 -15.65 -1.69 -26.44
CA VAL A 363 -15.95 -0.61 -27.37
C VAL A 363 -17.44 -0.31 -27.35
N ARG A 364 -17.77 0.96 -27.52
CA ARG A 364 -19.15 1.42 -27.58
C ARG A 364 -19.68 1.26 -29.01
N ARG A 365 -20.54 0.27 -29.24
CA ARG A 365 -21.15 0.01 -30.55
C ARG A 365 -22.60 0.44 -30.57
N ARG A 366 -23.11 0.81 -31.76
CA ARG A 366 -24.54 1.03 -31.96
C ARG A 366 -25.29 -0.27 -31.65
N ASP A 367 -26.35 -0.19 -30.88
CA ASP A 367 -27.21 -1.34 -30.58
C ASP A 367 -28.17 -1.59 -31.76
N PRO A 368 -28.02 -2.68 -32.52
CA PRO A 368 -28.93 -2.99 -33.62
C PRO A 368 -30.34 -3.39 -33.13
N ASP A 369 -30.46 -3.88 -31.88
CA ASP A 369 -31.72 -4.38 -31.32
C ASP A 369 -32.50 -3.30 -30.54
N ALA A 370 -31.98 -2.06 -30.49
CA ALA A 370 -32.63 -0.94 -29.82
C ALA A 370 -33.84 -0.36 -30.59
N GLY A 371 -34.10 -0.84 -31.81
CA GLY A 371 -35.37 -0.66 -32.50
C GLY A 371 -36.30 -1.81 -32.14
N GLY A 372 -37.25 -1.59 -31.24
CA GLY A 372 -38.29 -2.58 -30.95
C GLY A 372 -39.09 -2.93 -32.22
N PRO A 373 -39.60 -4.16 -32.35
CA PRO A 373 -40.50 -4.52 -33.42
C PRO A 373 -41.87 -3.96 -33.06
N ASP A 374 -42.10 -2.67 -33.29
CA ASP A 374 -43.43 -2.09 -33.49
C ASP A 374 -43.26 -0.68 -34.04
N GLY A 375 -43.76 -0.47 -35.25
CA GLY A 375 -43.71 0.80 -35.94
C GLY A 375 -44.62 1.81 -35.28
N GLU A 376 -44.06 2.96 -34.94
CA GLU A 376 -44.70 4.25 -35.17
C GLU A 376 -43.58 5.30 -35.22
N ALA A 377 -43.34 5.79 -36.44
CA ALA A 377 -42.33 6.79 -36.73
C ALA A 377 -42.75 8.15 -36.17
N GLY A 378 -42.55 8.33 -34.86
CA GLY A 378 -42.58 9.63 -34.20
C GLY A 378 -41.27 10.36 -34.44
N SER A 379 -41.36 11.54 -35.05
CA SER A 379 -40.28 12.46 -35.41
C SER A 379 -39.63 13.16 -34.21
N HIS A 380 -39.17 12.38 -33.23
CA HIS A 380 -38.21 12.80 -32.22
C HIS A 380 -36.98 11.91 -32.33
N GLU A 381 -35.88 12.52 -32.78
CA GLU A 381 -34.51 12.02 -32.90
C GLU A 381 -34.26 10.64 -32.27
N GLN A 382 -34.07 9.69 -33.17
CA GLN A 382 -33.44 8.39 -32.93
C GLN A 382 -32.09 8.58 -32.24
N GLN A 383 -32.08 8.71 -30.92
CA GLN A 383 -30.88 8.56 -30.12
C GLN A 383 -30.47 7.10 -30.20
N ALA A 384 -29.56 6.80 -31.13
CA ALA A 384 -28.93 5.51 -31.26
C ALA A 384 -28.39 5.08 -29.88
N ARG A 385 -29.11 4.19 -29.20
CA ARG A 385 -28.65 3.63 -27.94
C ARG A 385 -27.39 2.84 -28.26
N HIS A 386 -26.31 3.17 -27.58
CA HIS A 386 -25.05 2.47 -27.73
C HIS A 386 -24.89 1.43 -26.62
N ARG A 387 -24.43 0.23 -26.96
CA ARG A 387 -24.13 -0.84 -26.00
C ARG A 387 -22.64 -1.09 -25.95
N TRP A 388 -22.14 -1.36 -24.74
CA TRP A 388 -20.76 -1.83 -24.53
C TRP A 388 -20.62 -3.27 -25.00
N GLN A 389 -19.71 -3.48 -25.96
CA GLN A 389 -19.37 -4.81 -26.49
C GLN A 389 -17.88 -5.06 -26.34
N GLY A 390 -17.48 -6.30 -26.10
CA GLY A 390 -16.08 -6.67 -26.04
C GLY A 390 -15.43 -6.54 -27.41
N VAL A 391 -14.16 -6.12 -27.44
CA VAL A 391 -13.41 -6.06 -28.68
C VAL A 391 -13.24 -7.47 -29.29
N PRO A 392 -13.39 -7.63 -30.61
CA PRO A 392 -13.15 -8.92 -31.27
C PRO A 392 -11.65 -9.14 -31.48
N SER A 393 -10.89 -9.25 -30.38
CA SER A 393 -9.41 -9.27 -30.35
C SER A 393 -8.79 -10.27 -31.33
N ALA A 394 -9.32 -11.51 -31.39
CA ALA A 394 -8.84 -12.54 -32.31
C ALA A 394 -9.09 -12.20 -33.80
N ALA A 395 -10.19 -11.50 -34.11
CA ALA A 395 -10.48 -11.06 -35.48
C ALA A 395 -9.56 -9.91 -35.86
N TRP A 396 -9.40 -8.93 -34.98
CA TRP A 396 -8.48 -7.81 -35.15
C TRP A 396 -7.02 -8.26 -35.28
N GLU A 397 -6.59 -9.28 -34.54
CA GLU A 397 -5.24 -9.82 -34.71
C GLU A 397 -5.02 -10.41 -36.12
N ARG A 398 -6.02 -11.11 -36.67
CA ARG A 398 -5.94 -11.65 -38.04
C ARG A 398 -5.80 -10.55 -39.08
N GLU A 399 -6.60 -9.49 -38.99
CA GLU A 399 -6.52 -8.37 -39.93
C GLU A 399 -5.19 -7.61 -39.80
N ALA A 400 -4.73 -7.32 -38.57
CA ALA A 400 -3.44 -6.67 -38.35
C ALA A 400 -2.25 -7.50 -38.87
N ARG A 401 -2.34 -8.83 -38.77
CA ARG A 401 -1.34 -9.75 -39.31
C ARG A 401 -1.38 -9.79 -40.84
N ALA A 402 -2.56 -9.86 -41.44
CA ALA A 402 -2.75 -9.85 -42.88
C ALA A 402 -2.25 -8.54 -43.52
N ALA A 403 -2.53 -7.41 -42.86
CA ALA A 403 -2.02 -6.10 -43.23
C ALA A 403 -0.51 -5.91 -43.00
N ARG A 404 0.17 -6.86 -42.33
CA ARG A 404 1.61 -6.81 -41.99
C ARG A 404 1.98 -5.59 -41.13
N VAL A 405 1.19 -5.33 -40.09
CA VAL A 405 1.49 -4.30 -39.08
C VAL A 405 2.64 -4.75 -38.18
N GLU A 406 3.59 -3.85 -37.91
CA GLU A 406 4.78 -4.12 -37.09
C GLU A 406 4.79 -3.28 -35.80
N SER A 407 5.18 -2.00 -35.90
CA SER A 407 5.25 -1.06 -34.77
C SER A 407 5.11 0.39 -35.21
N GLY A 408 4.68 1.24 -34.28
CA GLY A 408 4.47 2.67 -34.48
C GLY A 408 3.11 2.99 -35.09
N ILE A 409 2.49 4.09 -34.65
CA ILE A 409 1.15 4.50 -35.09
C ILE A 409 1.04 4.66 -36.61
N ASP A 410 2.11 5.12 -37.26
CA ASP A 410 2.15 5.27 -38.71
C ASP A 410 2.12 3.94 -39.48
N SER A 411 2.66 2.86 -38.87
CA SER A 411 2.55 1.52 -39.43
C SER A 411 1.11 1.04 -39.40
N TRP A 412 0.41 1.23 -38.27
CA TRP A 412 -1.02 0.93 -38.16
C TRP A 412 -1.84 1.68 -39.22
N ARG A 413 -1.65 3.01 -39.33
CA ARG A 413 -2.32 3.87 -40.31
C ARG A 413 -2.10 3.37 -41.73
N ARG A 414 -0.86 3.36 -42.20
CA ARG A 414 -0.57 3.04 -43.61
C ARG A 414 -0.96 1.62 -43.98
N ARG A 415 -0.68 0.64 -43.11
CA ARG A 415 -0.89 -0.78 -43.42
C ARG A 415 -2.37 -1.16 -43.39
N LEU A 416 -3.13 -0.72 -42.38
CA LEU A 416 -4.55 -1.06 -42.28
C LEU A 416 -5.39 -0.30 -43.31
N THR A 417 -5.07 0.96 -43.62
CA THR A 417 -5.76 1.70 -44.68
C THR A 417 -5.58 1.01 -46.02
N ARG A 418 -4.33 0.74 -46.41
CA ARG A 418 -4.04 0.04 -47.68
C ARG A 418 -4.71 -1.33 -47.76
N TYR A 419 -4.61 -2.13 -46.70
CA TYR A 419 -5.22 -3.46 -46.68
C TYR A 419 -6.76 -3.40 -46.75
N ALA A 420 -7.39 -2.39 -46.14
CA ALA A 420 -8.83 -2.20 -46.24
C ALA A 420 -9.27 -1.74 -47.65
N GLU A 421 -8.48 -0.91 -48.32
CA GLU A 421 -8.66 -0.52 -49.72
C GLU A 421 -8.53 -1.72 -50.65
N ASP A 422 -7.46 -2.52 -50.49
CA ASP A 422 -7.24 -3.76 -51.24
C ASP A 422 -8.42 -4.73 -51.04
N CYS A 423 -8.88 -4.93 -49.80
CA CYS A 423 -10.06 -5.75 -49.54
C CYS A 423 -11.33 -5.18 -50.18
N THR A 424 -11.50 -3.87 -50.26
CA THR A 424 -12.70 -3.27 -50.87
C THR A 424 -12.70 -3.51 -52.38
N ALA A 425 -11.55 -3.29 -53.04
CA ALA A 425 -11.39 -3.55 -54.47
C ALA A 425 -11.65 -5.02 -54.83
N GLU A 426 -11.13 -5.97 -54.04
CA GLU A 426 -11.43 -7.40 -54.24
C GLU A 426 -12.90 -7.73 -54.01
N ALA A 427 -13.56 -7.05 -53.07
CA ALA A 427 -14.98 -7.24 -52.85
C ALA A 427 -15.83 -6.78 -54.05
N ASP A 428 -15.44 -5.66 -54.66
CA ASP A 428 -16.10 -5.10 -55.84
C ASP A 428 -15.90 -5.98 -57.08
N HIS A 429 -14.70 -6.57 -57.24
CA HIS A 429 -14.44 -7.54 -58.31
C HIS A 429 -15.35 -8.78 -58.22
N HIS A 430 -15.62 -9.26 -57.00
CA HIS A 430 -16.49 -10.42 -56.77
C HIS A 430 -17.99 -10.06 -56.71
N ALA A 431 -18.37 -8.78 -56.85
CA ALA A 431 -19.77 -8.35 -56.76
C ALA A 431 -20.62 -8.73 -57.99
N ALA A 432 -19.98 -8.96 -59.14
CA ALA A 432 -20.67 -9.29 -60.40
C ALA A 432 -20.94 -10.80 -60.60
N ASP A 433 -20.38 -11.66 -59.76
CA ASP A 433 -20.49 -13.12 -59.86
C ASP A 433 -21.24 -13.70 -58.64
N GLU A 434 -22.48 -14.14 -58.87
CA GLU A 434 -23.37 -14.66 -57.81
C GLU A 434 -22.81 -15.93 -57.14
N GLU A 435 -22.04 -16.77 -57.85
CA GLU A 435 -21.40 -17.96 -57.26
C GLU A 435 -20.24 -17.58 -56.31
N GLN A 436 -19.69 -16.37 -56.45
CA GLN A 436 -18.57 -15.84 -55.66
C GLN A 436 -18.97 -14.76 -54.65
N ALA A 437 -20.26 -14.47 -54.50
CA ALA A 437 -20.78 -13.44 -53.60
C ALA A 437 -20.27 -13.56 -52.15
N TRP A 438 -20.11 -14.79 -51.64
CA TRP A 438 -19.59 -15.06 -50.30
C TRP A 438 -18.13 -14.60 -50.09
N ARG A 439 -17.31 -14.59 -51.15
CA ARG A 439 -15.94 -14.06 -51.12
C ARG A 439 -15.97 -12.54 -51.02
N GLY A 440 -16.84 -11.90 -51.81
CA GLY A 440 -17.10 -10.45 -51.70
C GLY A 440 -17.56 -10.05 -50.29
N ASP A 441 -18.51 -10.76 -49.70
CA ASP A 441 -18.96 -10.53 -48.32
C ASP A 441 -17.84 -10.73 -47.28
N ARG A 442 -16.92 -11.67 -47.51
CA ARG A 442 -15.77 -11.87 -46.65
C ARG A 442 -14.80 -10.68 -46.73
N HIS A 443 -14.50 -10.22 -47.94
CA HIS A 443 -13.60 -9.08 -48.17
C HIS A 443 -14.19 -7.78 -47.60
N ARG A 444 -15.50 -7.53 -47.78
CA ARG A 444 -16.20 -6.40 -47.14
C ARG A 444 -16.06 -6.43 -45.62
N ARG A 445 -16.30 -7.58 -44.98
CA ARG A 445 -16.15 -7.73 -43.51
C ARG A 445 -14.70 -7.51 -43.04
N SER A 446 -13.70 -7.96 -43.81
CA SER A 446 -12.29 -7.72 -43.48
C SER A 446 -11.90 -6.24 -43.63
N ALA A 447 -12.41 -5.55 -44.66
CA ALA A 447 -12.23 -4.11 -44.80
C ALA A 447 -12.86 -3.33 -43.64
N GLU A 448 -14.10 -3.64 -43.28
CA GLU A 448 -14.80 -3.02 -42.14
C GLU A 448 -14.04 -3.23 -40.83
N ARG A 449 -13.65 -4.47 -40.51
CA ARG A 449 -12.86 -4.77 -39.30
C ARG A 449 -11.51 -4.07 -39.26
N SER A 450 -10.87 -3.90 -40.41
CA SER A 450 -9.59 -3.21 -40.52
C SER A 450 -9.75 -1.72 -40.23
N ARG A 451 -10.83 -1.09 -40.74
CA ARG A 451 -11.18 0.30 -40.43
C ARG A 451 -11.56 0.49 -38.97
N GLU A 452 -12.36 -0.43 -38.40
CA GLU A 452 -12.71 -0.42 -36.97
C GLU A 452 -11.47 -0.50 -36.08
N LEU A 453 -10.56 -1.44 -36.38
CA LEU A 453 -9.32 -1.60 -35.64
C LEU A 453 -8.43 -0.35 -35.76
N LEU A 454 -8.31 0.21 -36.95
CA LEU A 454 -7.53 1.42 -37.17
C LEU A 454 -8.08 2.58 -36.33
N SER A 455 -9.39 2.83 -36.42
CA SER A 455 -10.06 3.88 -35.63
C SER A 455 -9.85 3.70 -34.13
N PHE A 456 -9.96 2.46 -33.63
CA PHE A 456 -9.71 2.16 -32.22
C PHE A 456 -8.26 2.47 -31.80
N VAL A 457 -7.27 2.04 -32.59
CA VAL A 457 -5.85 2.24 -32.27
C VAL A 457 -5.46 3.72 -32.35
N GLU A 458 -6.02 4.48 -33.29
CA GLU A 458 -5.79 5.92 -33.39
C GLU A 458 -6.40 6.67 -32.20
N GLU A 459 -7.61 6.32 -31.81
CA GLU A 459 -8.27 6.89 -30.64
C GLU A 459 -7.48 6.57 -29.35
N LEU A 460 -7.06 5.31 -29.19
CA LEU A 460 -6.22 4.89 -28.06
C LEU A 460 -4.88 5.63 -28.03
N HIS A 461 -4.26 5.83 -29.20
CA HIS A 461 -3.00 6.57 -29.30
C HIS A 461 -3.17 8.03 -28.92
N ALA A 462 -4.24 8.69 -29.37
CA ALA A 462 -4.55 10.08 -29.02
C ALA A 462 -4.85 10.23 -27.52
N ASP A 463 -5.60 9.30 -26.94
CA ASP A 463 -5.94 9.31 -25.52
C ASP A 463 -4.73 9.07 -24.61
N LEU A 464 -3.73 8.31 -25.09
CA LEU A 464 -2.49 8.03 -24.37
C LEU A 464 -1.43 9.14 -24.50
N ASP A 465 -1.63 10.12 -25.38
CA ASP A 465 -0.80 11.34 -25.52
C ASP A 465 -1.64 12.60 -25.22
N PRO A 466 -2.08 12.82 -23.97
CA PRO A 466 -2.93 13.96 -23.64
C PRO A 466 -2.21 15.29 -23.88
N ARG A 467 -2.83 16.17 -24.68
CA ARG A 467 -2.33 17.53 -24.96
C ARG A 467 -3.34 18.59 -24.49
N PRO A 468 -2.98 19.49 -23.56
CA PRO A 468 -1.71 19.56 -22.84
C PRO A 468 -1.54 18.39 -21.85
N ALA A 469 -0.28 18.03 -21.57
CA ALA A 469 0.03 16.99 -20.59
C ALA A 469 -0.46 17.38 -19.18
N PRO A 470 -1.02 16.43 -18.41
CA PRO A 470 -1.42 16.66 -17.02
C PRO A 470 -0.28 17.24 -16.18
N ARG A 471 -0.55 18.35 -15.47
CA ARG A 471 0.42 19.06 -14.63
C ARG A 471 0.26 18.75 -13.14
N THR A 472 -0.91 18.26 -12.74
CA THR A 472 -1.19 17.90 -11.35
C THR A 472 -1.53 16.42 -11.19
N TRP A 473 -1.35 15.89 -9.98
CA TRP A 473 -1.77 14.52 -9.65
C TRP A 473 -3.28 14.31 -9.82
N ALA A 474 -4.09 15.34 -9.57
CA ALA A 474 -5.54 15.29 -9.77
C ALA A 474 -5.89 15.17 -11.25
N GLU A 475 -5.23 15.94 -12.12
CA GLU A 475 -5.40 15.84 -13.57
C GLU A 475 -4.96 14.47 -14.09
N LEU A 476 -3.82 13.95 -13.61
CA LEU A 476 -3.31 12.63 -14.00
C LEU A 476 -4.25 11.51 -13.54
N ALA A 477 -4.78 11.59 -12.32
CA ALA A 477 -5.78 10.64 -11.81
C ALA A 477 -7.08 10.71 -12.62
N GLY A 478 -7.57 11.91 -12.94
CA GLY A 478 -8.76 12.11 -13.77
C GLY A 478 -8.57 11.59 -15.20
N TRP A 479 -7.37 11.74 -15.78
CA TRP A 479 -7.02 11.16 -17.07
C TRP A 479 -7.02 9.63 -17.03
N CYS A 480 -6.37 9.01 -16.04
CA CYS A 480 -6.41 7.55 -15.86
C CYS A 480 -7.85 7.03 -15.65
N GLN A 481 -8.69 7.76 -14.90
CA GLN A 481 -10.09 7.40 -14.70
C GLN A 481 -10.87 7.42 -16.01
N LYS A 482 -10.66 8.42 -16.87
CA LYS A 482 -11.28 8.47 -18.21
C LYS A 482 -10.85 7.29 -19.08
N LEU A 483 -9.56 6.94 -19.05
CA LEU A 483 -9.04 5.77 -19.78
C LEU A 483 -9.69 4.47 -19.29
N ILE A 484 -9.82 4.27 -17.98
CA ILE A 484 -10.52 3.12 -17.40
C ILE A 484 -11.97 3.10 -17.87
N GLN A 485 -12.71 4.20 -17.70
CA GLN A 485 -14.13 4.25 -18.07
C GLN A 485 -14.35 3.97 -19.57
N LYS A 486 -13.47 4.50 -20.43
CA LYS A 486 -13.60 4.37 -21.88
C LYS A 486 -13.24 2.98 -22.38
N TYR A 487 -12.14 2.40 -21.91
CA TYR A 487 -11.60 1.16 -22.47
C TYR A 487 -11.91 -0.09 -21.63
N LEU A 488 -12.11 0.05 -20.32
CA LEU A 488 -12.28 -1.07 -19.38
C LEU A 488 -13.64 -1.04 -18.64
N GLY A 489 -14.36 0.09 -18.67
CA GLY A 489 -15.52 0.35 -17.81
C GLY A 489 -16.86 -0.20 -18.30
N GLY A 490 -16.95 -0.68 -19.54
CA GLY A 490 -18.21 -1.20 -20.10
C GLY A 490 -18.62 -2.60 -19.59
N ARG A 491 -17.77 -3.26 -18.80
CA ARG A 491 -17.94 -4.66 -18.35
C ARG A 491 -17.59 -4.91 -16.87
N LEU A 492 -17.28 -3.85 -16.13
CA LEU A 492 -17.14 -3.86 -14.66
C LEU A 492 -18.46 -3.42 -14.06
#